data_AF-A0A959U178-F1
#
_entry.id   AF-A0A959U178-F1
#
_cell.length_a   1.000
_cell.length_b   1.000
_cell.length_c   1.000
_cell.angle_alpha   90.00
_cell.angle_beta   90.00
_cell.angle_gamma   90.00
#
_symmetry.space_group_name_H-M   'P 1'
#
loop_
_entity.id
_entity.type
_entity.pdbx_description
1 polymer ?
#
loop_
_entity_poly.entity_id
_entity_poly.type
_entity_poly.pdbx_seq_one_letter_code
_entity_poly.pdbx_strand_id
1 'polypeptide(L)'
;MLNILSKFLGGGKSGGGADRVAAFIGAMEKDLHLDTQQKTAVEQALRQFMQDRKSAKQSGNKDAMKDGRDQFREAISAILRDDQEKIFAGKFQEYKQLLKG
;
A
#
# COMPACT_ATOMS: atom_id res chain seq x y z
N MET A 1 19.54 -19.28 -3.69
CA MET A 1 19.56 -18.04 -4.48
C MET A 1 18.12 -17.64 -4.80
N LEU A 2 17.53 -16.69 -4.05
CA LEU A 2 16.20 -16.16 -4.32
C LEU A 2 16.32 -14.92 -5.21
N ASN A 3 16.30 -15.12 -6.54
CA ASN A 3 16.48 -14.06 -7.54
C ASN A 3 15.16 -13.69 -8.27
N ILE A 4 14.02 -13.81 -7.58
CA ILE A 4 12.69 -13.51 -8.12
C ILE A 4 12.38 -11.99 -8.01
N LEU A 5 13.11 -11.28 -7.14
CA LEU A 5 12.92 -9.85 -6.87
C LEU A 5 13.38 -8.96 -8.05
N SER A 6 14.43 -9.36 -8.76
CA SER A 6 15.04 -8.56 -9.85
C SER A 6 14.24 -8.59 -11.15
N LYS A 7 13.38 -9.60 -11.36
CA LYS A 7 12.59 -9.74 -12.60
C LYS A 7 11.19 -9.11 -12.53
N PHE A 8 10.66 -8.86 -11.34
CA PHE A 8 9.40 -8.12 -11.21
C PHE A 8 9.61 -6.59 -11.29
N LEU A 9 10.85 -6.14 -11.11
CA LEU A 9 11.27 -4.74 -11.02
C LEU A 9 12.17 -4.28 -12.19
N GLY A 10 12.24 -5.03 -13.29
CA GLY A 10 13.15 -4.76 -14.40
C GLY A 10 12.44 -4.31 -15.68
N GLY A 11 12.34 -3.00 -15.91
CA GLY A 11 11.85 -2.47 -17.19
C GLY A 11 11.60 -0.96 -17.29
N GLY A 12 12.53 -0.12 -16.81
CA GLY A 12 12.61 1.30 -17.15
C GLY A 12 11.89 2.27 -16.20
N LYS A 13 12.62 3.32 -15.77
CA LYS A 13 12.24 4.39 -14.82
C LYS A 13 12.12 3.96 -13.34
N SER A 14 13.26 4.02 -12.65
CA SER A 14 13.33 4.26 -11.20
C SER A 14 12.41 5.42 -10.80
N GLY A 15 11.54 5.22 -9.79
CA GLY A 15 10.75 6.29 -9.18
C GLY A 15 9.23 6.07 -9.04
N GLY A 16 8.68 4.92 -9.41
CA GLY A 16 7.22 4.76 -9.48
C GLY A 16 6.54 4.09 -8.30
N GLY A 17 6.98 2.89 -7.92
CA GLY A 17 6.20 1.99 -7.05
C GLY A 17 6.85 1.72 -5.69
N ALA A 18 8.12 1.31 -5.70
CA ALA A 18 8.85 0.97 -4.48
C ALA A 18 9.07 2.19 -3.58
N ASP A 19 9.43 3.34 -4.16
CA ASP A 19 9.59 4.60 -3.42
C ASP A 19 8.29 5.08 -2.76
N ARG A 20 7.16 4.91 -3.47
CA ARG A 20 5.83 5.27 -2.95
C ARG A 20 5.40 4.36 -1.81
N VAL A 21 5.71 3.07 -1.92
CA VAL A 21 5.48 2.07 -0.87
C VAL A 21 6.26 2.43 0.40
N ALA A 22 7.56 2.71 0.25
CA ALA A 22 8.42 3.12 1.36
C ALA A 22 7.93 4.43 2.01
N ALA A 23 7.53 5.42 1.21
CA ALA A 23 7.00 6.68 1.71
C ALA A 23 5.68 6.50 2.50
N PHE A 24 4.77 5.65 2.00
CA PHE A 24 3.52 5.34 2.69
C PHE A 24 3.76 4.66 4.04
N ILE A 25 4.61 3.63 4.07
CA ILE A 25 4.93 2.91 5.31
C ILE A 25 5.63 3.83 6.30
N GLY A 26 6.60 4.64 5.84
CA GLY A 26 7.29 5.61 6.69
C GLY A 26 6.35 6.67 7.29
N ALA A 27 5.35 7.12 6.52
CA ALA A 27 4.34 8.06 7.02
C ALA A 27 3.44 7.40 8.07
N MET A 28 2.95 6.17 7.81
CA MET A 28 2.16 5.43 8.79
C MET A 28 2.96 5.09 10.05
N GLU A 29 4.23 4.71 9.92
CA GLU A 29 5.11 4.46 11.06
C GLU A 29 5.25 5.72 11.93
N LYS A 30 5.50 6.87 11.31
CA LYS A 30 5.66 8.15 12.00
C LYS A 30 4.38 8.57 12.73
N ASP A 31 3.24 8.38 12.10
CA ASP A 31 1.96 8.89 12.60
C ASP A 31 1.24 7.93 13.56
N LEU A 32 1.41 6.62 13.36
CA LEU A 32 0.68 5.57 14.08
C LEU A 32 1.57 4.78 15.04
N HIS A 33 2.89 5.03 15.02
CA HIS A 33 3.88 4.28 15.81
C HIS A 33 3.70 2.76 15.66
N LEU A 34 3.59 2.30 14.40
CA LEU A 34 3.38 0.89 14.09
C LEU A 34 4.49 0.02 14.69
N ASP A 35 4.11 -1.09 15.33
CA ASP A 35 5.08 -2.10 15.74
C ASP A 35 5.57 -2.94 14.54
N THR A 36 6.59 -3.78 14.77
CA THR A 36 7.19 -4.62 13.72
C THR A 36 6.20 -5.56 13.05
N GLN A 37 5.22 -6.09 13.79
CA GLN A 37 4.21 -7.00 13.25
C GLN A 37 3.21 -6.23 12.40
N GLN A 38 2.75 -5.07 12.88
CA GLN A 38 1.86 -4.17 12.14
C GLN A 38 2.51 -3.69 10.84
N LYS A 39 3.78 -3.27 10.87
CA LYS A 39 4.53 -2.87 9.67
C LYS A 39 4.58 -3.99 8.63
N THR A 40 4.89 -5.21 9.07
CA THR A 40 4.97 -6.37 8.18
C THR A 40 3.61 -6.66 7.53
N ALA A 41 2.52 -6.57 8.30
CA ALA A 41 1.17 -6.78 7.78
C ALA A 41 0.75 -5.66 6.80
N VAL A 42 1.07 -4.40 7.11
CA VAL A 42 0.82 -3.25 6.23
C VAL A 42 1.59 -3.41 4.92
N GLU A 43 2.86 -3.83 4.97
CA GLU A 43 3.66 -4.12 3.79
C GLU A 43 3.03 -5.18 2.88
N GLN A 44 2.51 -6.26 3.47
CA GLN A 44 1.84 -7.33 2.73
C GLN A 44 0.55 -6.83 2.07
N ALA A 45 -0.31 -6.13 2.82
CA ALA A 45 -1.54 -5.55 2.29
C ALA A 45 -1.26 -4.56 1.15
N LEU A 46 -0.21 -3.75 1.27
CA LEU A 46 0.18 -2.78 0.26
C LEU A 46 0.73 -3.44 -1.01
N ARG A 47 1.51 -4.51 -0.88
CA ARG A 47 1.97 -5.30 -2.02
C ARG A 47 0.80 -5.92 -2.78
N GLN A 48 -0.16 -6.50 -2.07
CA GLN A 48 -1.37 -7.07 -2.67
C GLN A 48 -2.17 -5.99 -3.41
N PHE A 49 -2.43 -4.86 -2.76
CA PHE A 49 -3.13 -3.72 -3.37
C PHE A 49 -2.44 -3.24 -4.66
N MET A 50 -1.11 -3.15 -4.67
CA MET A 50 -0.37 -2.73 -5.86
C MET A 50 -0.44 -3.77 -6.99
N GLN A 51 -0.49 -5.06 -6.68
CA GLN A 51 -0.71 -6.13 -7.66
C GLN A 51 -2.11 -6.06 -8.23
N ASP A 52 -3.15 -5.95 -7.39
CA ASP A 52 -4.55 -5.87 -7.82
C ASP A 52 -4.79 -4.62 -8.66
N ARG A 53 -4.22 -3.48 -8.25
CA ARG A 53 -4.27 -2.24 -9.01
C ARG A 53 -3.58 -2.36 -10.37
N LYS A 54 -2.44 -3.08 -10.45
CA LYS A 54 -1.76 -3.33 -11.73
C LYS A 54 -2.63 -4.19 -12.65
N SER A 55 -3.20 -5.27 -12.13
CA SER A 55 -4.09 -6.17 -12.87
C SER A 55 -5.35 -5.44 -13.36
N ALA A 56 -6.00 -4.66 -12.50
CA ALA A 56 -7.17 -3.84 -12.84
C ALA A 56 -6.85 -2.76 -13.89
N LYS A 57 -5.64 -2.18 -13.84
CA LYS A 57 -5.18 -1.21 -14.86
C LYS A 57 -4.97 -1.88 -16.22
N GLN A 58 -4.42 -3.09 -16.23
CA GLN A 58 -4.19 -3.85 -17.45
C GLN A 58 -5.51 -4.33 -18.09
N SER A 59 -6.51 -4.69 -17.29
CA SER A 59 -7.83 -5.11 -17.79
C SER A 59 -8.76 -3.95 -18.12
N GLY A 60 -8.40 -2.71 -17.77
CA GLY A 60 -9.27 -1.53 -17.92
C GLY A 60 -10.47 -1.52 -16.97
N ASN A 61 -10.52 -2.44 -16.00
CA ASN A 61 -11.63 -2.57 -15.07
C ASN A 61 -11.50 -1.54 -13.94
N LYS A 62 -12.23 -0.43 -14.08
CA LYS A 62 -12.25 0.66 -13.09
C LYS A 62 -12.95 0.27 -11.79
N ASP A 63 -13.90 -0.66 -11.83
CA ASP A 63 -14.61 -1.13 -10.65
C ASP A 63 -13.67 -1.96 -9.77
N ALA A 64 -12.87 -2.85 -10.38
CA ALA A 64 -11.82 -3.59 -9.67
C ALA A 64 -10.78 -2.68 -9.00
N MET A 65 -10.49 -1.50 -9.58
CA MET A 65 -9.63 -0.51 -8.89
C MET A 65 -10.29 0.14 -7.69
N LYS A 66 -11.62 0.30 -7.71
CA LYS A 66 -12.35 0.85 -6.58
C LYS A 66 -12.42 -0.19 -5.46
N ASP A 67 -12.84 -1.40 -5.80
CA ASP A 67 -12.96 -2.52 -4.85
C ASP A 67 -11.62 -2.82 -4.19
N GLY A 68 -10.52 -2.85 -4.96
CA GLY A 68 -9.18 -3.05 -4.39
C GLY A 68 -8.76 -1.96 -3.41
N ARG A 69 -9.25 -0.71 -3.54
CA ARG A 69 -8.97 0.34 -2.55
C ARG A 69 -9.77 0.14 -1.27
N ASP A 70 -11.02 -0.29 -1.39
CA ASP A 70 -11.88 -0.51 -0.23
C ASP A 70 -11.37 -1.73 0.55
N GLN A 71 -11.02 -2.82 -0.13
CA GLN A 71 -10.35 -3.98 0.45
C GLN A 71 -9.01 -3.62 1.12
N PHE A 72 -8.21 -2.78 0.48
CA PHE A 72 -6.95 -2.30 1.07
C PHE A 72 -7.20 -1.51 2.36
N ARG A 73 -8.21 -0.63 2.37
CA ARG A 73 -8.57 0.16 3.57
C ARG A 73 -9.04 -0.75 4.70
N GLU A 74 -9.88 -1.73 4.42
CA GLU A 74 -10.35 -2.71 5.41
C GLU A 74 -9.19 -3.53 5.97
N ALA A 75 -8.28 -4.00 5.12
CA ALA A 75 -7.10 -4.75 5.53
C ALA A 75 -6.20 -3.94 6.47
N ILE A 76 -5.98 -2.65 6.18
CA ILE A 76 -5.21 -1.77 7.07
C ILE A 76 -5.97 -1.55 8.39
N SER A 77 -7.27 -1.30 8.33
CA SER A 77 -8.07 -1.05 9.55
C SER A 77 -8.08 -2.26 10.49
N ALA A 78 -8.07 -3.48 9.94
CA ALA A 78 -7.96 -4.72 10.72
C ALA A 78 -6.59 -4.95 11.40
N ILE A 79 -5.53 -4.27 10.93
CA ILE A 79 -4.18 -4.35 11.50
C ILE A 79 -3.99 -3.31 12.62
N LEU A 80 -4.70 -2.20 12.52
CA LEU A 80 -4.56 -1.06 13.44
C LEU A 80 -5.40 -1.25 14.70
N ARG A 81 -4.97 -0.63 15.79
CA ARG A 81 -5.77 -0.44 17.00
C ARG A 81 -6.73 0.73 16.80
N ASP A 82 -7.79 0.82 17.62
CA ASP A 82 -8.84 1.85 17.51
C ASP A 82 -8.31 3.29 17.48
N ASP A 83 -7.26 3.59 18.25
CA ASP A 83 -6.61 4.90 18.29
C ASP A 83 -5.82 5.19 17.01
N GLN A 84 -5.08 4.19 16.51
CA GLN A 84 -4.36 4.25 15.26
C GLN A 84 -5.32 4.34 14.05
N GLU A 85 -6.45 3.65 14.08
CA GLU A 85 -7.46 3.69 13.03
C GLU A 85 -8.06 5.09 12.88
N LYS A 86 -8.33 5.79 13.99
CA LYS A 86 -8.82 7.18 13.96
C LYS A 86 -7.83 8.12 13.29
N ILE A 87 -6.54 8.00 13.61
CA ILE A 87 -5.48 8.80 12.97
C ILE A 87 -5.38 8.42 11.49
N PHE A 88 -5.43 7.12 11.17
CA PHE A 88 -5.38 6.64 9.81
C PHE A 88 -6.54 7.17 8.96
N ALA A 89 -7.77 7.10 9.47
CA ALA A 89 -8.96 7.61 8.80
C ALA A 89 -8.87 9.13 8.56
N GLY A 90 -8.37 9.89 9.55
CA GLY A 90 -8.16 11.33 9.43
C GLY A 90 -7.13 11.71 8.37
N LYS A 91 -6.05 10.92 8.22
CA LYS A 91 -4.96 11.16 7.27
C LYS A 91 -5.05 10.35 5.98
N PHE A 92 -6.12 9.58 5.78
CA PHE A 92 -6.22 8.64 4.67
C PHE A 92 -6.02 9.30 3.30
N GLN A 93 -6.51 10.53 3.11
CA GLN A 93 -6.32 11.26 1.86
C GLN A 93 -4.85 11.60 1.61
N GLU A 94 -4.09 11.97 2.63
CA GLU A 94 -2.65 12.26 2.54
C GLU A 94 -1.89 10.99 2.16
N TYR A 95 -2.15 9.88 2.84
CA TYR A 95 -1.53 8.60 2.52
C TYR A 95 -1.86 8.12 1.10
N LYS A 96 -3.11 8.31 0.67
CA LYS A 96 -3.54 7.99 -0.69
C LYS A 96 -2.78 8.80 -1.74
N GLN A 97 -2.41 10.05 -1.45
CA GLN A 97 -1.58 10.85 -2.37
C GLN A 97 -0.18 10.28 -2.53
N LEU A 98 0.41 9.72 -1.47
CA LEU A 98 1.72 9.04 -1.54
C LEU A 98 1.69 7.83 -2.49
N LEU A 99 0.55 7.14 -2.57
CA LEU A 99 0.34 6.01 -3.47
C LEU A 99 -0.13 6.42 -4.87
N LYS A 100 -0.45 7.70 -5.08
CA LYS A 100 -1.00 8.19 -6.34
C LYS A 100 0.11 8.46 -7.34
N GLY A 101 -0.16 8.07 -8.57
CA GLY A 101 0.53 8.51 -9.78
C GLY A 101 0.46 7.45 -10.83
#